data_AF-A0AAJ5VU85-F1
#
_entry.id   AF-A0AAJ5VU85-F1
#
_cell.length_a   1.000
_cell.length_b   1.000
_cell.length_c   1.000
_cell.angle_alpha   90.00
_cell.angle_beta   90.00
_cell.angle_gamma   90.00
#
_symmetry.space_group_name_H-M   'P 1'
#
loop_
_entity.id
_entity.type
_entity.pdbx_description
1 polymer ?
#
loop_
_entity_poly.entity_id
_entity_poly.type
_entity_poly.pdbx_seq_one_letter_code
_entity_poly.pdbx_strand_id
1 'polypeptide(L)'
;MTCRAGWSRRWKPCAKFWPRRSSAVPEVNVEINGRKYRMACEEGQQGHLIGLAERFNTHVEALKGAVGEIGDNRLTVMAGIAVVDELAEAERRIKALEQDVLVLTRAGQEVAAEIETLEAQFASRLSDAARALEGVAGALDEAAPLPLS
;
A
#
# COMPACT_ATOMS: atom_id res chain seq x y z
N MET A 1 21.35 -22.54 -1.41
CA MET A 1 22.76 -22.08 -1.40
C MET A 1 23.51 -22.74 -2.55
N THR A 2 23.92 -21.92 -3.52
CA THR A 2 24.96 -22.11 -4.56
C THR A 2 25.16 -23.47 -5.23
N CYS A 3 24.80 -23.57 -6.51
CA CYS A 3 25.48 -24.48 -7.45
C CYS A 3 25.87 -23.74 -8.75
N ARG A 4 27.09 -23.21 -8.68
CA ARG A 4 28.11 -22.97 -9.71
C ARG A 4 27.70 -23.26 -11.17
N ALA A 5 27.62 -22.21 -11.98
CA ALA A 5 27.64 -22.28 -13.43
C ALA A 5 29.04 -22.76 -13.91
N GLY A 6 29.08 -23.90 -14.60
CA GLY A 6 30.27 -24.46 -15.22
C GLY A 6 30.10 -24.54 -16.73
N TRP A 7 30.77 -23.64 -17.45
CA TRP A 7 30.82 -23.61 -18.91
C TRP A 7 31.51 -24.87 -19.45
N SER A 8 30.80 -25.73 -20.19
CA SER A 8 31.45 -26.56 -21.20
C SER A 8 30.57 -26.64 -22.46
N ARG A 9 31.18 -26.21 -23.55
CA ARG A 9 30.62 -26.19 -24.90
C ARG A 9 30.51 -27.61 -25.44
N ARG A 10 29.40 -28.30 -25.19
CA ARG A 10 28.98 -29.43 -26.03
C ARG A 10 27.51 -29.72 -25.84
N TRP A 11 26.72 -29.39 -26.85
CA TRP A 11 25.28 -29.64 -26.90
C TRP A 11 24.98 -31.10 -26.55
N LYS A 12 24.38 -31.31 -25.37
CA LYS A 12 23.56 -32.50 -25.07
C LYS A 12 22.20 -31.99 -24.59
N PRO A 13 21.07 -32.50 -25.11
CA PRO A 13 19.74 -32.06 -24.68
C PRO A 13 19.53 -32.35 -23.20
N CYS A 14 18.95 -31.40 -22.47
CA CYS A 14 18.58 -31.46 -21.05
C CYS A 14 17.64 -32.61 -20.64
N ALA A 15 17.30 -33.53 -21.55
CA ALA A 15 16.17 -34.45 -21.42
C ALA A 15 16.38 -35.67 -20.51
N LYS A 16 17.52 -35.83 -19.82
CA LYS A 16 17.84 -37.09 -19.09
C LYS A 16 17.88 -37.00 -17.57
N PHE A 17 17.71 -35.82 -16.96
CA PHE A 17 17.83 -35.68 -15.51
C PHE A 17 16.60 -35.09 -14.80
N TRP A 18 15.55 -34.72 -15.53
CA TRP A 18 14.31 -34.28 -14.90
C TRP A 18 13.31 -35.45 -14.82
N PRO A 19 12.90 -35.89 -13.62
CA PRO A 19 11.84 -36.88 -13.50
C PRO A 19 10.56 -36.25 -14.07
N ARG A 20 9.94 -36.94 -15.04
CA ARG A 20 8.60 -36.66 -15.57
C ARG A 20 7.60 -36.57 -14.40
N ARG A 21 7.38 -35.36 -13.87
CA ARG A 21 6.21 -35.04 -13.07
C ARG A 21 5.32 -34.18 -13.97
N SER A 22 4.31 -34.83 -14.52
CA SER A 22 3.18 -34.23 -15.20
C SER A 22 2.35 -33.43 -14.20
N SER A 23 2.73 -32.18 -13.97
CA SER A 23 1.80 -31.15 -13.52
C SER A 23 1.54 -30.27 -14.73
N ALA A 24 0.38 -30.45 -15.36
CA ALA A 24 -0.07 -29.52 -16.39
C ALA A 24 -0.24 -28.16 -15.71
N VAL A 25 0.71 -27.25 -15.94
CA VAL A 25 0.52 -25.85 -15.55
C VAL A 25 -0.66 -25.34 -16.35
N PRO A 26 -1.69 -24.73 -15.72
CA PRO A 26 -2.76 -24.15 -16.48
C PRO A 26 -2.17 -23.07 -17.40
N GLU A 27 -2.60 -23.09 -18.66
CA GLU A 27 -2.16 -22.14 -19.68
C GLU A 27 -3.34 -21.28 -20.10
N VAL A 28 -3.06 -20.02 -20.37
CA VAL A 28 -4.03 -19.08 -20.92
C VAL A 28 -3.46 -18.47 -22.21
N ASN A 29 -4.33 -18.23 -23.18
CA ASN A 29 -3.96 -17.51 -24.39
C ASN A 29 -4.45 -16.07 -24.26
N VAL A 30 -3.54 -15.12 -24.40
CA VAL A 30 -3.85 -13.69 -24.41
C VAL A 30 -3.49 -13.10 -25.77
N GLU A 31 -4.15 -12.01 -26.15
CA GLU A 31 -3.92 -11.33 -27.42
C GLU A 31 -3.39 -9.92 -27.17
N ILE A 32 -2.24 -9.59 -27.79
CA ILE A 32 -1.59 -8.28 -27.68
C ILE A 32 -1.22 -7.83 -29.10
N ASN A 33 -1.74 -6.68 -29.55
CA ASN A 33 -1.57 -6.13 -30.90
C ASN A 33 -1.86 -7.18 -32.00
N GLY A 34 -2.97 -7.93 -31.85
CA GLY A 34 -3.37 -8.99 -32.78
C GLY A 34 -2.51 -10.26 -32.76
N ARG A 35 -1.53 -10.38 -31.85
CA ARG A 35 -0.68 -11.56 -31.70
C ARG A 35 -1.11 -12.35 -30.47
N LYS A 36 -1.28 -13.67 -30.65
CA LYS A 36 -1.63 -14.59 -29.57
C LYS A 36 -0.39 -15.08 -28.84
N TYR A 37 -0.38 -14.89 -27.53
CA TYR A 37 0.68 -15.33 -26.63
C TYR A 37 0.12 -16.37 -25.65
N ARG A 38 0.83 -17.49 -25.52
CA ARG A 38 0.50 -18.53 -24.56
C ARG A 38 1.30 -18.30 -23.28
N MET A 39 0.60 -18.11 -22.17
CA MET A 39 1.20 -17.82 -20.87
C MET A 39 0.86 -18.92 -19.88
N ALA A 40 1.87 -19.38 -19.14
CA ALA A 40 1.65 -20.23 -17.99
C ALA A 40 1.11 -19.37 -16.84
N CYS A 41 0.10 -19.88 -16.15
CA CYS A 41 -0.53 -19.19 -15.02
C CYS A 41 -0.63 -20.14 -13.83
N GLU A 42 -0.85 -19.57 -12.65
CA GLU A 42 -1.21 -20.33 -11.46
C GLU A 42 -2.71 -20.64 -11.47
N GLU A 43 -3.10 -21.73 -10.81
CA GLU A 43 -4.52 -22.10 -10.67
C GLU A 43 -5.31 -20.96 -10.00
N GLY A 44 -6.37 -20.50 -10.66
CA GLY A 44 -7.24 -19.43 -10.15
C GLY A 44 -6.83 -18.01 -10.53
N GLN A 45 -5.66 -17.79 -11.14
CA GLN A 45 -5.21 -16.45 -11.57
C GLN A 45 -5.50 -16.14 -13.05
N GLN A 46 -6.16 -17.02 -13.79
CA GLN A 46 -6.36 -16.85 -15.24
C GLN A 46 -7.04 -15.54 -15.60
N GLY A 47 -8.11 -15.18 -14.87
CA GLY A 47 -8.86 -13.94 -15.12
C GLY A 47 -8.03 -12.69 -14.85
N HIS A 48 -7.21 -12.69 -13.80
CA HIS A 48 -6.31 -11.58 -13.50
C HIS A 48 -5.28 -11.38 -14.61
N LEU A 49 -4.68 -12.47 -15.10
CA LEU A 49 -3.70 -12.41 -16.19
C LEU A 49 -4.32 -11.92 -17.50
N ILE A 50 -5.54 -12.34 -17.82
CA ILE A 50 -6.29 -11.83 -18.99
C ILE A 50 -6.51 -10.32 -18.85
N GLY A 51 -6.99 -9.84 -17.69
CA GLY A 51 -7.21 -8.41 -17.47
C GLY A 51 -5.92 -7.58 -17.54
N LEU A 52 -4.80 -8.11 -17.04
CA LEU A 52 -3.49 -7.46 -17.20
C LEU A 52 -3.06 -7.38 -18.68
N ALA A 53 -3.29 -8.44 -19.45
CA ALA A 53 -2.97 -8.46 -20.87
C ALA A 53 -3.85 -7.49 -21.68
N GLU A 54 -5.15 -7.40 -21.39
CA GLU A 54 -6.07 -6.44 -22.01
C GLU A 54 -5.68 -4.99 -21.72
N ARG A 55 -5.32 -4.71 -20.45
CA ARG A 55 -4.81 -3.39 -20.06
C ARG A 55 -3.52 -3.07 -20.80
N PHE A 56 -2.57 -4.01 -20.85
CA PHE A 56 -1.33 -3.83 -21.60
C PHE A 56 -1.59 -3.61 -23.10
N ASN A 57 -2.52 -4.36 -23.69
CA ASN A 57 -2.94 -4.18 -25.07
C ASN A 57 -3.48 -2.76 -25.33
N THR A 58 -4.24 -2.20 -24.39
CA THR A 58 -4.73 -0.81 -24.48
C THR A 58 -3.58 0.20 -24.58
N HIS A 59 -2.51 0.03 -23.80
CA HIS A 59 -1.32 0.87 -23.90
C HIS A 59 -0.62 0.72 -25.26
N VAL A 60 -0.55 -0.51 -25.78
CA VAL A 60 0.04 -0.78 -27.10
C VAL A 60 -0.76 -0.11 -28.22
N GLU A 61 -2.09 -0.23 -28.22
CA GLU A 61 -2.97 0.41 -29.21
C GLU A 61 -2.92 1.94 -29.13
N ALA A 62 -2.86 2.52 -27.92
CA ALA A 62 -2.71 3.96 -27.73
C ALA A 62 -1.40 4.49 -28.35
N LEU A 63 -0.29 3.78 -28.15
CA LEU A 63 1.00 4.11 -28.75
C LEU A 63 0.99 3.92 -30.28
N LYS A 64 0.26 2.91 -30.79
CA LYS A 64 0.10 2.68 -32.23
C LYS A 64 -0.52 3.89 -32.92
N GLY A 65 -1.58 4.44 -32.32
CA GLY A 65 -2.25 5.65 -32.82
C GLY A 65 -1.37 6.90 -32.81
N ALA A 66 -0.45 7.01 -31.84
CA ALA A 66 0.40 8.19 -31.66
C ALA A 66 1.69 8.17 -32.52
N VAL A 67 2.29 6.98 -32.69
CA VAL A 67 3.63 6.84 -33.29
C VAL A 67 3.57 6.28 -34.72
N GLY A 68 2.42 5.74 -35.14
CA GLY A 68 2.20 5.12 -36.46
C GLY A 68 2.64 3.66 -36.51
N GLU A 69 2.68 3.09 -37.72
CA GLU A 69 3.06 1.69 -38.00
C GLU A 69 4.59 1.49 -37.89
N ILE A 70 5.15 1.75 -36.71
CA ILE A 70 6.49 1.28 -36.35
C ILE A 70 6.38 -0.23 -36.05
N GLY A 71 7.37 -1.00 -36.49
CA GLY A 71 7.34 -2.46 -36.36
C GLY A 71 6.95 -2.95 -34.95
N ASP A 72 6.03 -3.91 -34.92
CA ASP A 72 5.31 -4.42 -33.74
C ASP A 72 6.19 -4.60 -32.50
N ASN A 73 7.39 -5.16 -32.66
CA ASN A 73 8.29 -5.44 -31.55
C ASN A 73 8.74 -4.16 -30.82
N ARG A 74 9.03 -3.09 -31.56
CA ARG A 74 9.46 -1.81 -30.96
C ARG A 74 8.29 -1.15 -30.23
N LEU A 75 7.10 -1.24 -30.81
CA LEU A 75 5.87 -0.73 -30.20
C LEU A 75 5.59 -1.40 -28.85
N THR A 76 5.65 -2.73 -28.79
CA THR A 76 5.46 -3.49 -27.56
C THR A 76 6.51 -3.14 -26.50
N VAL A 77 7.78 -2.95 -26.90
CA VAL A 77 8.85 -2.56 -25.96
C VAL A 77 8.61 -1.15 -25.41
N MET A 78 8.21 -0.19 -26.25
CA MET A 78 7.88 1.17 -25.79
C MET A 78 6.68 1.17 -24.83
N ALA A 79 5.63 0.40 -25.14
CA ALA A 79 4.48 0.24 -24.24
C ALA A 79 4.89 -0.39 -22.89
N GLY A 80 5.78 -1.39 -22.91
CA GLY A 80 6.32 -1.99 -21.69
C GLY A 80 7.06 -0.98 -20.82
N ILE A 81 7.92 -0.15 -21.42
CA ILE A 81 8.66 0.89 -20.69
C ILE A 81 7.71 1.95 -20.13
N ALA A 82 6.70 2.38 -20.91
CA ALA A 82 5.71 3.36 -20.46
C ALA A 82 4.92 2.87 -19.24
N VAL A 83 4.45 1.62 -19.26
CA VAL A 83 3.74 1.02 -18.11
C VAL A 83 4.65 0.90 -16.88
N VAL A 84 5.94 0.60 -17.06
CA VAL A 84 6.90 0.56 -15.95
C VAL A 84 7.15 1.96 -15.38
N ASP A 85 7.16 3.01 -16.19
CA ASP A 85 7.28 4.39 -15.72
C ASP A 85 6.04 4.82 -14.91
N GLU A 86 4.84 4.51 -15.39
CA GLU A 86 3.58 4.73 -14.65
C GLU A 86 3.58 4.01 -13.29
N LEU A 87 4.07 2.76 -13.26
CA LEU A 87 4.21 2.00 -12.02
C LEU A 87 5.20 2.67 -11.07
N ALA A 88 6.36 3.09 -11.56
CA ALA A 88 7.37 3.78 -10.76
C ALA A 88 6.85 5.12 -10.20
N GLU A 89 6.00 5.83 -10.95
CA GLU A 89 5.32 7.03 -10.45
C GLU A 89 4.30 6.71 -9.35
N ALA A 90 3.49 5.67 -9.54
CA ALA A 90 2.54 5.22 -8.54
C ALA A 90 3.24 4.80 -7.24
N GLU A 91 4.34 4.06 -7.32
CA GLU A 91 5.17 3.68 -6.16
C GLU A 91 5.73 4.91 -5.42
N ARG A 92 6.23 5.92 -6.16
CA ARG A 92 6.68 7.19 -5.56
C ARG A 92 5.55 7.89 -4.82
N ARG A 93 4.35 7.92 -5.40
CA ARG A 93 3.18 8.56 -4.80
C ARG A 93 2.68 7.82 -3.56
N ILE A 94 2.65 6.48 -3.60
CA ILE A 94 2.33 5.65 -2.42
C ILE A 94 3.29 5.97 -1.29
N LYS A 95 4.60 5.99 -1.56
CA LYS A 95 5.61 6.31 -0.54
C LYS A 95 5.43 7.71 0.06
N ALA A 96 5.07 8.70 -0.75
CA ALA A 96 4.78 10.05 -0.25
C ALA A 96 3.53 10.05 0.65
N LEU A 97 2.46 9.37 0.24
CA LEU A 97 1.24 9.25 1.05
C LEU A 97 1.47 8.50 2.36
N GLU A 98 2.29 7.45 2.36
CA GLU A 98 2.70 6.74 3.58
C GLU A 98 3.43 7.67 4.56
N GLN A 99 4.29 8.56 4.05
CA GLN A 99 4.97 9.57 4.86
C GLN A 99 3.98 10.58 5.44
N ASP A 100 3.04 11.07 4.64
CA ASP A 100 2.01 12.02 5.09
C ASP A 100 1.14 11.41 6.18
N VAL A 101 0.70 10.16 6.01
CA VAL A 101 -0.07 9.42 7.04
C VAL A 101 0.71 9.31 8.33
N LEU A 102 2.01 9.03 8.27
CA LEU A 102 2.86 8.94 9.46
C LEU A 102 3.02 10.29 10.17
N VAL A 103 3.17 11.39 9.41
CA VAL A 103 3.22 12.75 9.96
C VAL A 103 1.90 13.12 10.62
N LEU A 104 0.77 12.91 9.94
CA LEU A 104 -0.56 13.21 10.47
C LEU A 104 -0.89 12.38 11.71
N THR A 105 -0.51 11.09 11.71
CA THR A 105 -0.70 10.21 12.86
C THR A 105 0.08 10.72 14.08
N ARG A 106 1.35 11.14 13.88
CA ARG A 106 2.17 11.72 14.95
C ARG A 106 1.58 13.03 15.48
N ALA A 107 1.21 13.95 14.59
CA ALA A 107 0.58 15.19 14.98
C ALA A 107 -0.72 14.96 15.77
N GLY A 108 -1.55 13.99 15.34
CA GLY A 108 -2.75 13.59 16.07
C GLY A 108 -2.46 13.04 17.47
N GLN A 109 -1.40 12.24 17.62
CA GLN A 109 -0.96 11.73 18.93
C GLN A 109 -0.45 12.84 19.84
N GLU A 110 0.30 13.80 19.31
CA GLU A 110 0.79 14.97 20.07
C GLU A 110 -0.36 15.84 20.57
N VAL A 111 -1.34 16.13 19.71
CA VAL A 111 -2.54 16.89 20.08
C VAL A 111 -3.37 16.13 21.12
N ALA A 112 -3.55 14.81 20.95
CA ALA A 112 -4.27 14.00 21.93
C ALA A 112 -3.60 14.02 23.31
N ALA A 113 -2.26 13.90 23.35
CA ALA A 113 -1.51 13.99 24.59
C ALA A 113 -1.65 15.38 25.24
N GLU A 114 -1.60 16.46 24.45
CA GLU A 114 -1.81 17.82 24.97
C GLU A 114 -3.20 17.98 25.60
N ILE A 115 -4.24 17.49 24.91
CA ILE A 115 -5.62 17.49 25.42
C ILE A 115 -5.71 16.74 26.75
N GLU A 116 -5.14 15.53 26.85
CA GLU A 116 -5.13 14.76 28.10
C GLU A 116 -4.46 15.53 29.24
N THR A 117 -3.34 16.21 28.98
CA THR A 117 -2.68 17.03 30.01
C THR A 117 -3.52 18.23 30.44
N LEU A 118 -4.19 18.89 29.50
CA LEU A 118 -5.08 20.02 29.78
C LEU A 118 -6.29 19.55 30.59
N GLU A 119 -6.93 18.44 30.20
CA GLU A 119 -8.04 17.84 30.94
C GLU A 119 -7.67 17.53 32.40
N ALA A 120 -6.49 16.93 32.63
CA ALA A 120 -6.01 16.66 33.97
C ALA A 120 -5.80 17.95 34.79
N GLN A 121 -5.23 18.99 34.17
CA GLN A 121 -5.06 20.30 34.83
C GLN A 121 -6.41 20.94 35.16
N PHE A 122 -7.37 20.92 34.23
CA PHE A 122 -8.71 21.45 34.45
C PHE A 122 -9.43 20.71 35.60
N ALA A 123 -9.37 19.38 35.63
CA ALA A 123 -9.95 18.58 36.70
C ALA A 123 -9.34 18.92 38.07
N SER A 124 -8.01 19.12 38.14
CA SER A 124 -7.33 19.55 39.36
C SER A 124 -7.81 20.92 39.82
N ARG A 125 -7.84 21.91 38.91
CA ARG A 125 -8.27 23.29 39.25
C ARG A 125 -9.72 23.37 39.70
N LEU A 126 -10.59 22.59 39.07
CA LEU A 126 -12.00 22.45 39.47
C LEU A 126 -12.11 21.86 40.88
N SER A 127 -11.31 20.84 41.18
CA SER A 127 -11.28 20.22 42.52
C SER A 127 -10.77 21.19 43.59
N ASP A 128 -9.74 21.99 43.29
CA ASP A 128 -9.22 23.00 44.21
C ASP A 128 -10.21 24.12 44.46
N ALA A 129 -10.92 24.58 43.42
CA ALA A 129 -11.96 25.59 43.55
C ALA A 129 -13.15 25.07 44.39
N ALA A 130 -13.55 23.81 44.21
CA ALA A 130 -14.59 23.18 45.02
C ALA A 130 -14.20 23.15 46.51
N ARG A 131 -12.97 22.72 46.83
CA ARG A 131 -12.46 22.72 48.22
C ARG A 131 -12.42 24.13 48.82
N ALA A 132 -12.07 25.14 48.04
CA ALA A 132 -12.06 26.53 48.51
C ALA A 132 -13.48 27.01 48.85
N LEU A 133 -14.48 26.66 48.02
CA LEU A 133 -15.89 26.96 48.29
C LEU A 133 -16.39 26.24 49.55
N GLU A 134 -16.05 24.97 49.72
CA GLU A 134 -16.38 24.20 50.93
C GLU A 134 -15.77 24.85 52.18
N GLY A 135 -14.52 25.31 52.10
CA GLY A 135 -13.85 26.01 53.20
C GLY A 135 -14.53 27.34 53.57
N VAL A 136 -14.93 28.14 52.57
CA VAL A 136 -15.68 29.39 52.81
C VAL A 136 -17.05 29.10 53.41
N ALA A 137 -17.77 28.08 52.90
CA ALA A 137 -19.06 27.68 53.45
C ALA A 137 -18.94 27.23 54.91
N GLY A 138 -17.93 26.42 55.25
CA GLY A 138 -17.69 26.00 56.63
C GLY A 138 -17.36 27.16 57.58
N ALA A 139 -16.59 28.15 57.12
CA ALA A 139 -16.30 29.35 57.91
C ALA A 139 -17.55 30.21 58.15
N LEU A 140 -18.48 30.27 57.19
CA LEU A 140 -19.76 30.96 57.37
C LEU A 140 -20.66 30.24 58.38
N ASP A 141 -20.71 28.90 58.35
CA ASP A 141 -21.48 28.11 59.33
C ASP A 141 -20.91 28.29 60.75
N GLU A 142 -19.59 28.31 60.91
CA GLU A 142 -18.94 28.51 62.22
C GLU A 142 -19.13 29.94 62.74
N ALA A 143 -19.16 30.93 61.86
CA ALA A 143 -19.39 32.34 62.21
C ALA A 143 -20.88 32.67 62.47
N ALA A 144 -21.81 31.79 62.11
CA ALA A 144 -23.24 31.95 62.33
C ALA A 144 -23.78 30.96 63.39
N PRO A 145 -23.45 31.13 64.69
CA PRO A 145 -24.16 30.40 65.73
C PRO A 145 -25.58 30.97 65.80
N LEU A 146 -26.50 30.40 65.02
CA LEU A 146 -27.92 30.70 65.17
C LEU A 146 -28.35 30.27 66.57
N PRO A 147 -28.81 31.19 67.45
CA PRO A 147 -29.55 30.76 68.62
C PRO A 147 -30.92 30.28 68.13
N LEU A 148 -31.11 28.96 68.17
CA LEU A 148 -32.43 28.34 68.05
C LEU A 148 -33.24 28.74 69.29
N SER A 149 -34.24 29.61 69.11
CA SER A 149 -35.38 29.77 70.02
C SER A 149 -36.53 28.88 69.56
#